data_AF-A0A974YW01-F1
#
_entry.id   AF-A0A974YW01-F1
#
_cell.length_a   1.000
_cell.length_b   1.000
_cell.length_c   1.000
_cell.angle_alpha   90.00
_cell.angle_beta   90.00
_cell.angle_gamma   90.00
#
_symmetry.space_group_name_H-M   'P 1'
#
loop_
_entity.id
_entity.type
_entity.pdbx_description
1 polymer ?
#
loop_
_entity_poly.entity_id
_entity_poly.type
_entity_poly.pdbx_seq_one_letter_code
_entity_poly.pdbx_strand_id
1 'polypeptide(L)' 'MKKTTKRKALLLIPIGMFVIAASQVFSHYFALPDFAKGSFVGIGIGLLIIALIYGNFRTAK' A
#
# COMPACT_ATOMS: atom_id res chain seq x y z
N MET A 1 -16.82 10.39 -2.20
CA MET A 1 -16.45 9.08 -1.62
C MET A 1 -16.50 9.15 -0.10
N LYS A 2 -17.03 8.13 0.57
CA LYS A 2 -17.14 8.07 2.04
C LYS A 2 -15.75 7.84 2.66
N LYS A 3 -15.40 8.55 3.74
CA LYS A 3 -14.14 8.32 4.48
C LYS A 3 -14.11 6.88 5.03
N THR A 4 -12.95 6.25 5.02
CA THR A 4 -12.76 4.90 5.57
C THR A 4 -12.60 4.99 7.09
N THR A 5 -13.06 3.96 7.81
CA THR A 5 -12.94 3.94 9.27
C THR A 5 -11.47 3.89 9.67
N LYS A 6 -11.10 4.51 10.80
CA LYS A 6 -9.72 4.53 11.30
C LYS A 6 -9.10 3.13 11.34
N ARG A 7 -9.87 2.13 11.80
CA ARG A 7 -9.44 0.72 11.86
C ARG A 7 -9.11 0.16 10.47
N LYS A 8 -9.96 0.41 9.47
CA LYS A 8 -9.73 -0.06 8.10
C LYS A 8 -8.52 0.63 7.46
N ALA A 9 -8.38 1.94 7.66
CA ALA A 9 -7.24 2.70 7.16
C ALA A 9 -5.93 2.22 7.79
N LEU A 10 -5.92 1.98 9.11
CA LEU A 10 -4.76 1.44 9.81
C LEU A 10 -4.38 0.02 9.36
N LEU A 11 -5.33 -0.79 8.87
CA LEU A 11 -5.04 -2.10 8.28
C LEU A 11 -4.51 -1.98 6.84
N LEU A 12 -4.92 -0.97 6.08
CA LEU A 12 -4.42 -0.75 4.72
C LEU A 12 -2.92 -0.41 4.70
N ILE A 13 -2.42 0.29 5.72
CA ILE A 13 -0.99 0.67 5.81
C ILE A 13 -0.06 -0.56 5.81
N PRO A 14 -0.17 -1.52 6.75
CA PRO A 14 0.69 -2.70 6.75
C PRO A 14 0.46 -3.58 5.53
N ILE A 15 -0.75 -3.64 4.96
CA ILE A 15 -1.01 -4.37 3.72
C ILE A 15 -0.24 -3.71 2.56
N GLY A 16 -0.29 -2.38 2.42
CA GLY A 16 0.47 -1.67 1.40
C GLY A 16 1.97 -1.87 1.54
N MET A 17 2.51 -1.76 2.75
CA MET A 17 3.93 -2.05 3.03
C MET A 17 4.30 -3.50 2.70
N PHE A 18 3.45 -4.46 3.06
CA PHE A 18 3.68 -5.88 2.77
C PHE A 18 3.74 -6.15 1.27
N VAL A 19 2.84 -5.56 0.48
CA VAL A 19 2.84 -5.70 -0.99
C VAL A 19 4.14 -5.15 -1.60
N ILE A 20 4.62 -3.99 -1.12
CA ILE A 20 5.90 -3.41 -1.58
C ILE A 20 7.06 -4.33 -1.21
N ALA A 21 7.13 -4.78 0.04
CA ALA A 21 8.20 -5.65 0.52
C ALA A 21 8.22 -6.99 -0.24
N ALA A 22 7.06 -7.62 -0.42
CA ALA A 22 6.91 -8.83 -1.21
C ALA A 22 7.38 -8.62 -2.65
N SER A 23 6.99 -7.50 -3.29
CA SER A 23 7.45 -7.15 -4.64
C SER A 23 8.97 -7.09 -4.76
N GLN A 24 9.64 -6.48 -3.77
CA GLN A 24 11.11 -6.41 -3.73
C GLN A 24 11.75 -7.80 -3.56
N VAL A 25 11.19 -8.62 -2.67
CA VAL A 25 11.66 -10.01 -2.46
C VAL A 25 11.48 -10.83 -3.74
N PHE A 26 10.30 -10.81 -4.36
CA PHE A 26 10.05 -11.53 -5.62
C PHE A 26 10.95 -11.04 -6.75
N SER A 27 11.21 -9.73 -6.84
CA SER A 27 12.08 -9.14 -7.85
C SER A 27 13.56 -9.51 -7.69
N HIS A 28 13.96 -9.94 -6.49
CA HIS A 28 15.32 -10.43 -6.23
C HIS A 28 15.51 -11.86 -6.73
N TYR A 29 14.51 -12.73 -6.54
CA TYR A 29 14.59 -14.14 -6.95
C TYR A 29 14.14 -14.40 -8.39
N PHE A 30 13.28 -13.54 -8.94
CA PHE A 30 12.76 -13.68 -10.29
C PHE A 30 12.99 -12.41 -11.11
N ALA A 31 13.48 -12.61 -12.34
CA ALA A 31 13.55 -11.56 -13.35
C ALA A 31 12.13 -11.23 -13.85
N LEU A 32 11.39 -10.46 -13.06
CA LEU A 32 10.08 -9.96 -13.42
C LEU A 32 10.22 -8.86 -14.50
N PRO A 33 9.33 -8.83 -15.52
CA PRO A 33 9.26 -7.73 -16.47
C PRO A 33 9.05 -6.40 -15.76
N ASP A 34 9.60 -5.31 -16.32
CA ASP A 34 9.54 -3.97 -15.71
C ASP A 34 8.11 -3.52 -15.41
N PHE A 35 7.18 -3.85 -16.31
CA PHE A 35 5.75 -3.57 -16.10
C PHE A 35 5.18 -4.28 -14.87
N ALA A 36 5.56 -5.55 -14.64
CA ALA A 36 5.09 -6.31 -13.49
C ALA A 36 5.68 -5.75 -12.19
N LYS A 37 6.99 -5.49 -12.16
CA LYS A 37 7.66 -4.85 -11.00
C LYS A 37 7.02 -3.51 -10.66
N GLY A 38 6.84 -2.66 -11.66
CA GLY A 38 6.21 -1.34 -11.51
C GLY A 38 4.77 -1.46 -11.01
N SER A 39 3.99 -2.40 -11.54
CA SER A 39 2.59 -2.63 -11.13
C SER A 39 2.48 -3.04 -9.66
N PHE A 40 3.29 -3.99 -9.19
CA PHE A 40 3.25 -4.43 -7.79
C PHE A 40 3.62 -3.30 -6.82
N VAL A 41 4.68 -2.55 -7.14
CA VAL A 41 5.09 -1.38 -6.33
C VAL A 41 4.01 -0.30 -6.36
N GLY A 42 3.45 -0.02 -7.55
CA GLY A 42 2.39 0.95 -7.74
C GLY A 42 1.11 0.62 -6.98
N ILE A 43 0.69 -0.65 -6.94
CA ILE A 43 -0.45 -1.11 -6.13
C ILE A 43 -0.18 -0.88 -4.65
N GLY A 44 1.02 -1.23 -4.17
CA GLY A 44 1.43 -1.00 -2.79
C GLY A 44 1.37 0.48 -2.40
N ILE A 45 1.92 1.35 -3.24
CA ILE A 45 1.86 2.81 -3.05
C ILE A 45 0.42 3.33 -3.10
N GLY A 46 -0.40 2.85 -4.06
CA GLY A 46 -1.81 3.22 -4.17
C GLY A 46 -2.60 2.88 -2.91
N LEU A 47 -2.36 1.71 -2.32
CA LEU A 47 -2.97 1.32 -1.04
C LEU A 47 -2.56 2.26 0.11
N LEU A 48 -1.29 2.67 0.17
CA LEU A 48 -0.80 3.63 1.17
C LEU A 48 -1.44 5.01 0.98
N ILE A 49 -1.54 5.50 -0.25
CA ILE A 49 -2.20 6.78 -0.57
C ILE A 49 -3.67 6.73 -0.18
N ILE A 50 -4.38 5.65 -0.50
CA ILE A 50 -5.78 5.47 -0.13
C ILE A 50 -5.92 5.47 1.40
N ALA A 51 -5.02 4.78 2.10
CA ALA A 51 -5.00 4.75 3.55
C ALA A 51 -4.83 6.16 4.13
N LEU A 52 -3.90 6.95 3.58
CA LEU A 52 -3.54 8.27 4.08
C LEU A 52 -4.61 9.34 3.80
N ILE A 53 -5.09 9.41 2.55
CA ILE A 53 -6.05 10.44 2.11
C ILE A 53 -7.45 10.17 2.66
N TYR A 54 -7.90 8.91 2.62
CA TYR A 54 -9.27 8.56 3.01
C TYR A 54 -9.40 8.06 4.44
N GLY A 55 -8.28 7.79 5.11
CA GLY A 55 -8.25 7.38 6.51
C GLY A 55 -8.61 8.52 7.44
N ASN A 56 -9.58 8.29 8.31
CA ASN A 56 -9.93 9.25 9.35
C ASN A 56 -8.95 9.16 10.54
N PHE A 57 -7.72 9.62 10.34
CA PHE A 57 -6.75 9.80 11.43
C PHE A 57 -7.17 11.06 12.21
N ARG A 58 -7.89 10.87 13.33
CA ARG A 58 -8.07 11.97 14.28
C ARG A 58 -6.68 12.36 14.78
N THR A 59 -6.14 13.48 14.28
CA THR A 59 -5.00 14.16 14.89
C THR A 59 -5.38 14.46 16.35
N ALA A 60 -4.61 13.91 17.28
CA ALA A 60 -4.69 14.33 18.67
C ALA A 60 -4.33 15.81 18.71
N LYS A 61 -5.27 16.63 19.20
CA LYS A 61 -5.04 18.05 19.46
C LYS A 61 -4.27 18.19 20.75
#